data_AF-A0A1M5Q4N3-F1
#
_entry.id   AF-A0A1M5Q4N3-F1
#
_cell.length_a   1.000
_cell.length_b   1.000
_cell.length_c   1.000
_cell.angle_alpha   90.00
_cell.angle_beta   90.00
_cell.angle_gamma   90.00
#
_symmetry.space_group_name_H-M   'P 1'
#
loop_
_entity.id
_entity.type
_entity.pdbx_description
1 polymer ?
#
loop_
_entity_poly.entity_id
_entity_poly.type
_entity_poly.pdbx_seq_one_letter_code
_entity_poly.pdbx_strand_id
1 'polypeptide(L)'
;MLFEIMIEVKFAKQVGEFLQRVDLKHRVKIIENIELATNNMNSNLLKKLNNEIWEFRTRIQGIHYRILCFWDKRDKDNTVIFCSNGFIKKSNKTALSEITKAKKIHSSYFALM
;
A
#
# COMPACT_ATOMS: atom_id res chain seq x y z
N MET A 1 1.91 19.00 -24.69
CA MET A 1 1.01 17.92 -24.26
C MET A 1 1.63 17.32 -23.01
N LEU A 2 1.07 17.62 -21.84
CA LEU A 2 1.50 17.01 -20.58
C LEU A 2 0.88 15.61 -20.55
N PHE A 3 1.72 14.57 -20.59
CA PHE A 3 1.28 13.21 -20.28
C PHE A 3 1.15 13.12 -18.75
N GLU A 4 -0.08 13.00 -18.25
CA GLU A 4 -0.30 12.59 -16.87
C GLU A 4 -0.04 11.09 -16.78
N ILE A 5 0.91 10.69 -15.94
CA ILE A 5 1.13 9.28 -15.62
C ILE A 5 -0.03 8.83 -14.75
N MET A 6 -0.89 7.95 -15.26
CA MET A 6 -1.93 7.34 -14.45
C MET A 6 -1.32 6.27 -13.53
N ILE A 7 -1.53 6.42 -12.23
CA ILE A 7 -1.14 5.44 -11.23
C ILE A 7 -2.38 4.69 -10.77
N GLU A 8 -2.45 3.41 -11.13
CA GLU A 8 -3.52 2.54 -10.65
C GLU A 8 -3.11 1.88 -9.33
N VAL A 9 -3.98 1.88 -8.33
CA VAL A 9 -3.75 1.14 -7.08
C VAL A 9 -4.62 -0.11 -7.06
N LYS A 10 -3.99 -1.28 -6.97
CA LYS A 10 -4.66 -2.57 -6.85
C LYS A 10 -4.52 -3.12 -5.44
N PHE A 11 -5.58 -3.73 -4.92
CA PHE A 11 -5.59 -4.31 -3.58
C PHE A 11 -5.74 -5.82 -3.64
N ALA A 12 -4.84 -6.52 -2.97
CA ALA A 12 -5.04 -7.94 -2.66
C ALA A 12 -6.21 -8.11 -1.68
N LYS A 13 -6.82 -9.30 -1.69
CA LYS A 13 -7.91 -9.68 -0.78
C LYS A 13 -7.58 -9.39 0.68
N GLN A 14 -6.33 -9.61 1.09
CA GLN A 14 -5.86 -9.44 2.46
C GLN A 14 -5.88 -7.98 2.92
N VAL A 15 -5.80 -7.01 2.00
CA VAL A 15 -6.03 -5.60 2.33
C VAL A 15 -7.51 -5.36 2.61
N GLY A 16 -8.41 -5.90 1.78
CA GLY A 16 -9.85 -5.83 2.00
C GLY A 16 -10.26 -6.43 3.35
N GLU A 17 -9.77 -7.64 3.67
CA GLU A 17 -10.00 -8.30 4.96
C GLU A 17 -9.46 -7.48 6.13
N PHE A 18 -8.33 -6.79 5.96
CA PHE A 18 -7.80 -5.87 6.97
C PHE A 18 -8.71 -4.66 7.15
N LEU A 19 -9.07 -3.98 6.06
CA LEU A 19 -9.91 -2.79 6.11
C LEU A 19 -11.27 -3.09 6.74
N GLN A 20 -11.85 -4.28 6.48
CA GLN A 20 -13.09 -4.73 7.12
C GLN A 20 -13.03 -4.77 8.65
N ARG A 21 -11.86 -5.04 9.23
CA ARG A 21 -11.63 -5.05 10.69
C ARG A 21 -11.28 -3.66 11.25
N VAL A 22 -11.04 -2.67 10.39
CA VAL A 22 -10.80 -1.29 10.79
C VAL A 22 -12.14 -0.56 10.92
N ASP A 23 -12.27 0.25 11.96
CA ASP A 23 -13.40 1.16 12.18
C ASP A 23 -13.70 1.99 10.91
N LEU A 24 -14.98 2.22 10.63
CA LEU A 24 -15.42 2.83 9.37
C LEU A 24 -14.77 4.20 9.14
N LYS A 25 -14.66 5.04 10.17
CA LYS A 25 -14.06 6.37 10.06
C LYS A 25 -12.58 6.27 9.71
N HIS A 26 -11.86 5.33 10.31
CA HIS A 26 -10.45 5.12 10.02
C HIS A 26 -10.24 4.49 8.64
N ARG A 27 -11.12 3.59 8.20
CA ARG A 27 -11.09 2.99 6.86
C ARG A 27 -11.21 4.04 5.78
N VAL A 28 -12.20 4.93 5.89
CA VAL A 28 -12.40 6.04 4.94
C VAL A 28 -11.13 6.89 4.87
N LYS A 29 -10.56 7.26 6.02
CA LYS A 29 -9.35 8.08 6.04
C LYS A 29 -8.11 7.38 5.48
N ILE A 30 -8.01 6.06 5.63
CA ILE A 30 -6.93 5.27 5.01
C ILE A 30 -7.03 5.34 3.48
N ILE A 31 -8.24 5.17 2.92
CA ILE A 31 -8.48 5.22 1.47
C ILE A 31 -8.17 6.62 0.93
N GLU A 32 -8.69 7.68 1.56
CA GLU A 32 -8.38 9.07 1.19
C GLU A 32 -6.87 9.33 1.14
N ASN A 33 -6.14 8.85 2.15
CA ASN A 33 -4.69 9.05 2.19
C ASN A 33 -3.95 8.26 1.11
N ILE A 34 -4.47 7.10 0.67
CA ILE A 34 -3.89 6.37 -0.47
C ILE A 34 -4.06 7.19 -1.75
N GLU A 35 -5.28 7.70 -2.01
CA GLU A 35 -5.56 8.55 -3.18
C GLU A 35 -4.72 9.83 -3.18
N LEU A 36 -4.60 10.50 -2.03
CA LEU A 36 -3.75 11.68 -1.87
C LEU A 36 -2.27 11.36 -2.09
N ALA A 37 -1.82 10.19 -1.65
CA ALA A 37 -0.44 9.76 -1.79
C ALA A 37 -0.08 9.45 -3.24
N THR A 38 -1.00 8.86 -4.01
CA THR A 38 -0.78 8.55 -5.42
C THR A 38 -0.88 9.79 -6.30
N ASN A 39 -1.90 10.63 -6.11
CA ASN A 39 -2.13 11.80 -6.97
C ASN A 39 -1.02 12.85 -6.82
N ASN A 40 -0.46 13.00 -5.61
CA ASN A 40 0.55 14.01 -5.33
C ASN A 40 1.95 13.43 -5.12
N MET A 41 2.14 12.12 -5.32
CA MET A 41 3.39 11.42 -4.96
C MET A 41 3.88 11.79 -3.55
N ASN A 42 2.96 11.88 -2.59
CA ASN A 42 3.27 12.42 -1.27
C ASN A 42 4.17 11.43 -0.50
N SER A 43 5.45 11.77 -0.40
CA SER A 43 6.49 10.93 0.22
C SER A 43 6.32 10.69 1.72
N ASN A 44 5.48 11.48 2.40
CA ASN A 44 5.12 11.25 3.80
C ASN A 44 4.07 10.14 3.94
N LEU A 45 3.20 10.01 2.93
CA LEU A 45 2.12 9.03 2.90
C LEU A 45 2.53 7.74 2.18
N LEU A 46 3.33 7.80 1.11
CA LEU A 46 3.88 6.62 0.41
C LEU A 46 5.40 6.59 0.56
N LYS A 47 5.89 5.70 1.42
CA LYS A 47 7.31 5.65 1.80
C LYS A 47 7.95 4.33 1.41
N LYS A 48 9.16 4.39 0.85
CA LYS A 48 9.99 3.21 0.64
C LYS A 48 10.36 2.58 1.97
N LEU A 49 10.02 1.32 2.17
CA LEU A 49 10.36 0.54 3.37
C LEU A 49 11.72 -0.15 3.20
N ASN A 50 11.95 -0.73 2.02
CA ASN A 50 13.23 -1.31 1.59
C ASN A 50 13.33 -1.28 0.07
N ASN A 51 14.29 -1.99 -0.52
CA ASN A 51 14.54 -1.96 -1.97
C ASN A 51 13.32 -2.31 -2.83
N GLU A 52 12.44 -3.19 -2.33
CA GLU A 52 11.31 -3.75 -3.08
C GLU A 52 9.97 -3.21 -2.57
N ILE A 53 9.85 -3.01 -1.25
CA ILE A 53 8.58 -2.75 -0.58
C ILE A 53 8.42 -1.27 -0.29
N TRP A 54 7.21 -0.78 -0.55
CA TRP A 54 6.72 0.52 -0.14
C TRP A 54 5.59 0.35 0.87
N GLU A 55 5.30 1.41 1.63
CA GLU A 55 4.21 1.43 2.59
C GLU A 55 3.40 2.72 2.48
N PHE A 56 2.08 2.55 2.37
CA PHE A 56 1.15 3.63 2.69
C PHE A 56 1.08 3.83 4.20
N ARG A 57 1.20 5.08 4.64
CA ARG A 57 1.26 5.49 6.04
C ARG A 57 0.05 6.34 6.36
N THR A 58 -0.79 5.82 7.26
CA THR A 58 -1.89 6.59 7.84
C THR A 58 -1.76 6.59 9.36
N ARG A 59 -1.85 7.78 9.97
CA ARG A 59 -1.89 7.95 11.42
C ARG A 59 -3.19 8.64 11.80
N ILE A 60 -3.97 7.99 12.67
CA ILE A 60 -5.25 8.53 13.14
C ILE A 60 -5.35 8.25 14.63
N GLN A 61 -5.55 9.28 15.45
CA GLN A 61 -5.71 9.15 16.91
C GLN A 61 -4.60 8.30 17.57
N GLY A 62 -3.35 8.50 17.14
CA GLY A 62 -2.21 7.74 17.68
C GLY A 62 -2.06 6.31 17.14
N ILE A 63 -3.01 5.79 16.36
CA ILE A 63 -2.91 4.47 15.72
C ILE A 63 -2.17 4.60 14.39
N HIS A 64 -1.22 3.69 14.17
CA HIS A 64 -0.38 3.67 12.97
C HIS A 64 -0.82 2.54 12.03
N TYR A 65 -1.59 2.89 11.00
CA TYR A 65 -2.00 1.96 9.95
C TYR A 65 -0.96 1.91 8.84
N ARG A 66 -0.64 0.72 8.36
CA ARG A 66 0.28 0.50 7.25
C ARG A 66 -0.34 -0.44 6.23
N ILE A 67 -0.16 -0.15 4.95
CA ILE A 67 -0.46 -1.06 3.85
C ILE A 67 0.83 -1.20 3.04
N LEU A 68 1.33 -2.43 2.93
CA LEU A 68 2.52 -2.72 2.15
C LEU A 68 2.15 -2.88 0.68
N CYS A 69 2.99 -2.33 -0.18
CA CYS A 69 2.77 -2.33 -1.60
C CYS A 69 4.07 -2.44 -2.40
N PHE A 70 3.90 -2.73 -3.68
CA PHE A 70 4.97 -2.93 -4.65
C PHE A 70 4.65 -2.11 -5.89
N TRP A 71 5.66 -1.47 -6.46
CA TRP A 71 5.52 -0.84 -7.76
C TRP A 71 5.67 -1.88 -8.86
N ASP A 72 4.74 -1.87 -9.79
CA ASP A 72 4.79 -2.62 -11.02
C ASP A 72 4.81 -1.62 -12.18
N LYS A 73 5.97 -1.54 -12.84
CA LYS A 73 6.29 -0.58 -13.90
C LYS A 73 6.59 -1.29 -15.23
N ARG A 74 6.02 -2.48 -15.44
CA ARG A 74 6.25 -3.26 -16.66
C ARG A 74 5.61 -2.62 -17.88
N ASP A 75 4.49 -1.94 -17.71
CA ASP A 75 3.88 -1.08 -18.72
C ASP A 75 4.51 0.33 -18.65
N LYS A 76 4.83 0.89 -19.82
CA LYS A 76 5.46 2.20 -19.96
C LYS A 76 4.45 3.34 -19.75
N ASP A 77 3.17 3.06 -20.02
CA ASP A 77 2.10 4.04 -19.99
C ASP A 77 1.25 3.95 -18.71
N ASN A 78 1.24 2.78 -18.04
CA ASN A 78 0.51 2.56 -16.80
C ASN A 78 1.42 2.09 -15.67
N THR A 79 1.47 2.86 -14.59
CA THR A 79 2.16 2.44 -13.37
C THR A 79 1.17 1.86 -12.38
N VAL A 80 1.37 0.61 -11.94
CA VAL A 80 0.50 -0.02 -10.94
C VAL A 80 1.21 -0.05 -9.58
N ILE A 81 0.49 0.30 -8.52
CA ILE A 81 0.88 0.03 -7.13
C ILE A 81 0.02 -1.13 -6.62
N PHE A 82 0.63 -2.30 -6.48
CA PHE A 82 -0.04 -3.48 -5.92
C PHE A 82 0.13 -3.53 -4.40
N CYS A 83 -0.97 -3.41 -3.67
CA CYS A 83 -1.03 -3.47 -2.21
C CYS A 83 -1.30 -4.90 -1.71
N SER A 84 -0.36 -5.49 -0.99
CA SER A 84 -0.40 -6.90 -0.58
C SER A 84 -1.17 -7.15 0.72
N ASN A 85 -0.91 -6.37 1.77
CA ASN A 85 -1.52 -6.56 3.09
C ASN A 85 -1.47 -5.27 3.90
N GLY A 86 -2.47 -5.11 4.78
CA GLY A 86 -2.49 -4.05 5.78
C GLY A 86 -2.43 -4.56 7.21
N PHE A 87 -1.89 -3.74 8.11
CA PHE A 87 -1.76 -4.04 9.53
C PHE A 87 -1.71 -2.77 10.39
N ILE A 88 -1.97 -2.93 11.70
CA ILE A 88 -1.70 -1.91 12.71
C ILE A 88 -0.29 -2.11 13.23
N LYS A 89 0.55 -1.10 13.08
CA LYS A 89 1.94 -1.12 13.51
C LYS A 89 2.03 -0.89 15.01
N LYS A 90 2.62 -1.85 15.73
CA LYS A 90 2.77 -1.84 17.20
C LYS A 90 4.18 -1.47 17.68
N SER A 91 5.17 -1.42 16.79
CA SER A 91 6.57 -1.14 17.11
C SER A 91 7.24 -0.31 16.02
N ASN A 92 8.41 0.26 16.32
CA ASN A 92 9.14 1.14 15.41
C ASN A 92 9.51 0.43 14.09
N LYS A 93 9.97 -0.82 14.15
CA LYS A 93 10.31 -1.62 12.97
C LYS A 93 9.09 -2.36 12.44
N THR A 94 8.99 -2.53 11.13
CA THR A 94 7.92 -3.34 10.55
C THR A 94 8.22 -4.80 10.84
N ALA A 95 7.23 -5.53 11.34
CA ALA A 95 7.42 -6.92 11.73
C ALA A 95 7.82 -7.77 10.53
N LEU A 96 8.78 -8.67 10.72
CA LEU A 96 9.26 -9.54 9.65
C LEU A 96 8.13 -10.41 9.08
N SER A 97 7.17 -10.83 9.91
CA SER A 97 5.98 -11.57 9.49
C SER A 97 5.15 -10.82 8.44
N GLU A 98 4.98 -9.50 8.58
CA GLU A 98 4.24 -8.68 7.61
C GLU A 98 4.99 -8.54 6.28
N ILE A 99 6.33 -8.44 6.35
CA ILE A 99 7.21 -8.40 5.16
C ILE A 99 7.16 -9.74 4.42
N THR A 100 7.30 -10.85 5.13
CA THR A 100 7.23 -12.20 4.55
C THR A 100 5.87 -12.46 3.92
N LYS A 101 4.79 -12.06 4.59
CA LYS A 101 3.42 -12.14 4.06
C LYS A 101 3.27 -11.31 2.78
N ALA A 102 3.78 -10.08 2.77
CA ALA A 102 3.74 -9.20 1.60
C ALA A 102 4.43 -9.83 0.39
N LYS A 103 5.65 -10.35 0.59
CA LYS A 103 6.42 -11.01 -0.46
C LYS A 103 5.69 -12.24 -1.02
N LYS A 104 5.11 -13.07 -0.15
CA LYS A 104 4.35 -14.25 -0.59
C LYS A 104 3.16 -13.88 -1.48
N ILE A 105 2.38 -12.89 -1.05
CA ILE A 105 1.20 -12.41 -1.81
C ILE A 105 1.63 -11.81 -3.15
N HIS A 106 2.71 -11.01 -3.14
CA HIS A 106 3.29 -10.44 -4.35
C HIS A 106 3.74 -11.51 -5.35
N SER A 107 4.52 -12.52 -4.90
CA SER A 107 4.93 -13.63 -5.77
C SER A 107 3.74 -14.36 -6.39
N SER A 108 2.67 -14.59 -5.61
CA SER A 108 1.44 -15.20 -6.14
C SER A 108 0.73 -14.31 -7.17
N TYR A 109 0.71 -12.99 -6.98
CA TYR A 109 0.14 -12.05 -7.94
C TYR A 109 0.90 -12.03 -9.27
N PHE A 110 2.23 -12.04 -9.21
CA PHE A 110 3.07 -12.06 -10.41
C PHE A 110 3.04 -13.39 -11.15
N ALA A 111 2.84 -14.52 -10.46
CA ALA A 111 2.72 -15.83 -11.11
C ALA A 111 1.42 -16.01 -11.92
N LEU A 112 0.44 -15.12 -11.74
CA LEU A 112 -0.85 -15.12 -12.46
C LEU A 112 -0.84 -14.21 -13.70
N MET A 113 0.29 -13.58 -14.02
CA MET A 113 0.48 -12.72 -15.19
C MET A 113 1.53 -13.28 -16.13
#